data_AF-A0A1B8XT96-F1
#
_entry.id   AF-A0A1B8XT96-F1
#
_cell.length_a   1.000
_cell.length_b   1.000
_cell.length_c   1.000
_cell.angle_alpha   90.00
_cell.angle_beta   90.00
_cell.angle_gamma   90.00
#
_symmetry.space_group_name_H-M   'P 1'
#
loop_
_entity.id
_entity.type
_entity.pdbx_description
1 polymer ?
#
loop_
_entity_poly.entity_id
_entity_poly.type
_entity_poly.pdbx_seq_one_letter_code
_entity_poly.pdbx_strand_id
1 'polypeptide(L)'
;ECSSVFWFSECSSVFEFSECNSVFFFSECSSVFLFSECSSVYIHEFSSVFWFSECSSVFLFNECNSVVLFIECSSVYNSVIWFSECSLVVLFSEFSSVFWFSECRSVFLFIEYSSVFDFSECNSVVKFSECSSLFWFNECNSVVSFNECSSVVKFSECSSLFWFSECSSVFWFSECSSVFEFSKCSSVFLFNECSSVVLFSECSTFFYFNECNSVVLFIECSSVFESSEFNSVVLFIECISVVLFSECHSVISFSECNFVIWFSECNSVVLFSECNSVF
;
A
#
# COMPACT_ATOMS: atom_id res chain seq x y z
N GLU A 1 40.90 1.52 -11.56
CA GLU A 1 40.54 0.39 -10.69
C GLU A 1 39.46 -0.39 -11.40
N CYS A 2 39.68 -1.68 -11.62
CA CYS A 2 39.04 -2.43 -12.71
C CYS A 2 37.54 -2.64 -12.48
N SER A 3 36.70 -1.93 -13.24
CA SER A 3 35.31 -2.29 -13.47
C SER A 3 35.27 -3.51 -14.40
N SER A 4 35.28 -4.72 -13.84
CA SER A 4 34.95 -5.91 -14.62
C SER A 4 33.44 -6.00 -14.82
N VAL A 5 33.00 -6.42 -16.00
CA VAL A 5 31.62 -6.83 -16.25
C VAL A 5 31.64 -8.35 -16.33
N PHE A 6 30.88 -9.02 -15.48
CA PHE A 6 30.78 -10.48 -15.47
C PHE A 6 29.46 -10.92 -16.07
N TRP A 7 29.54 -11.86 -17.00
CA TRP A 7 28.37 -12.47 -17.66
C TRP A 7 28.31 -13.95 -17.32
N PHE A 8 27.17 -14.37 -16.80
CA PHE A 8 26.84 -15.75 -16.47
C PHE A 8 25.57 -16.15 -17.19
N SER A 9 25.62 -17.27 -17.91
CA SER A 9 24.47 -17.82 -18.64
C SER A 9 24.29 -19.30 -18.31
N GLU A 10 23.05 -19.80 -18.34
CA GLU A 10 22.72 -21.23 -18.18
C GLU A 10 23.26 -21.87 -16.88
N CYS A 11 23.26 -21.12 -15.78
CA CYS A 11 23.84 -21.59 -14.52
C CYS A 11 22.84 -22.39 -13.66
N SER A 12 23.31 -23.44 -12.97
CA SER A 12 22.49 -24.33 -12.12
C SER A 12 23.07 -24.60 -10.73
N SER A 13 24.17 -23.92 -10.37
CA SER A 13 24.91 -24.11 -9.11
C SER A 13 24.77 -22.92 -8.17
N VAL A 14 25.01 -23.10 -6.86
CA VAL A 14 25.10 -21.98 -5.91
C VAL A 14 26.36 -21.16 -6.21
N PHE A 15 26.23 -19.82 -6.22
CA PHE A 15 27.38 -18.92 -6.38
C PHE A 15 27.48 -17.96 -5.19
N GLU A 16 28.73 -17.67 -4.83
CA GLU A 16 29.09 -16.69 -3.82
C GLU A 16 30.03 -15.67 -4.46
N PHE A 17 29.67 -14.39 -4.35
CA PHE A 17 30.45 -13.25 -4.82
C PHE A 17 30.74 -12.32 -3.65
N SER A 18 32.00 -11.94 -3.49
CA SER A 18 32.48 -11.08 -2.40
C SER A 18 33.41 -10.00 -2.92
N GLU A 19 33.35 -8.80 -2.33
CA GLU A 19 34.25 -7.65 -2.61
C GLU A 19 34.24 -7.22 -4.09
N CYS A 20 33.07 -7.16 -4.71
CA CYS A 20 32.93 -6.99 -6.15
C CYS A 20 32.35 -5.61 -6.54
N ASN A 21 33.24 -4.67 -6.87
CA ASN A 21 32.88 -3.38 -7.50
C ASN A 21 32.51 -3.50 -9.00
N SER A 22 31.95 -4.63 -9.39
CA SER A 22 31.69 -5.03 -10.78
C SER A 22 30.20 -5.09 -11.10
N VAL A 23 29.89 -4.98 -12.39
CA VAL A 23 28.52 -5.19 -12.89
C VAL A 23 28.35 -6.67 -13.20
N PHE A 24 27.32 -7.29 -12.62
CA PHE A 24 26.97 -8.68 -12.91
C PHE A 24 25.74 -8.77 -13.80
N PHE A 25 25.80 -9.62 -14.82
CA PHE A 25 24.69 -10.00 -15.67
C PHE A 25 24.47 -11.52 -15.57
N PHE A 26 23.26 -11.92 -15.15
CA PHE A 26 22.82 -13.31 -15.10
C PHE A 26 21.66 -13.50 -16.07
N SER A 27 21.77 -14.51 -16.93
CA SER A 27 20.71 -14.91 -17.86
C SER A 27 20.41 -16.40 -17.75
N GLU A 28 19.14 -16.78 -17.76
CA GLU A 28 18.70 -18.19 -17.81
C GLU A 28 19.30 -19.06 -16.70
N CYS A 29 19.35 -18.57 -15.45
CA CYS A 29 19.85 -19.39 -14.34
C CYS A 29 18.76 -19.81 -13.34
N SER A 30 19.05 -20.90 -12.63
CA SER A 30 18.12 -21.57 -11.69
C SER A 30 18.76 -21.73 -10.29
N SER A 31 19.68 -20.83 -9.96
CA SER A 31 20.63 -20.93 -8.85
C SER A 31 20.45 -19.93 -7.73
N VAL A 32 20.80 -20.32 -6.50
CA VAL A 32 20.92 -19.41 -5.34
C VAL A 32 22.19 -18.58 -5.47
N PHE A 33 22.08 -17.27 -5.21
CA PHE A 33 23.22 -16.35 -5.20
C PHE A 33 23.35 -15.63 -3.86
N LEU A 34 24.59 -15.59 -3.39
CA LEU A 34 25.01 -14.79 -2.25
C LEU A 34 25.95 -13.69 -2.75
N PHE A 35 25.55 -12.43 -2.58
CA PHE A 35 26.36 -11.27 -2.88
C PHE A 35 26.73 -10.55 -1.58
N SER A 36 28.02 -10.32 -1.41
CA SER A 36 28.58 -9.47 -0.36
C SER A 36 29.40 -8.35 -0.99
N GLU A 37 29.20 -7.13 -0.52
CA GLU A 37 29.95 -5.94 -0.99
C GLU A 37 29.91 -5.76 -2.52
N CYS A 38 28.75 -5.99 -3.14
CA CYS A 38 28.58 -5.87 -4.58
C CYS A 38 27.97 -4.52 -4.97
N SER A 39 28.39 -3.96 -6.10
CA SER A 39 27.82 -2.69 -6.58
C SER A 39 26.47 -2.90 -7.28
N SER A 40 26.46 -3.45 -8.49
CA SER A 40 25.25 -3.53 -9.34
C SER A 40 25.04 -4.93 -9.92
N VAL A 41 23.79 -5.38 -9.90
CA VAL A 41 23.40 -6.71 -10.37
C VAL A 41 22.17 -6.62 -11.26
N TYR A 42 22.29 -7.20 -12.46
CA TYR A 42 21.24 -7.30 -13.46
C TYR A 42 20.93 -8.78 -13.69
N ILE A 43 19.65 -9.12 -13.61
CA ILE A 43 19.17 -10.50 -13.66
C ILE A 43 18.01 -10.57 -14.64
N HIS A 44 18.09 -11.51 -15.57
CA HIS A 44 17.10 -11.74 -16.61
C HIS A 44 16.78 -13.24 -16.70
N GLU A 45 15.49 -13.59 -16.82
CA GLU A 45 14.99 -14.97 -16.98
C GLU A 45 15.50 -15.92 -15.88
N PHE A 46 14.88 -15.82 -14.68
CA PHE A 46 15.43 -16.44 -13.47
C PHE A 46 14.42 -17.19 -12.59
N SER A 47 14.88 -18.21 -11.85
CA SER A 47 14.13 -18.86 -10.76
C SER A 47 14.98 -19.14 -9.50
N SER A 48 15.08 -18.20 -8.54
CA SER A 48 15.81 -18.45 -7.27
C SER A 48 15.67 -17.43 -6.12
N VAL A 49 16.47 -17.68 -5.08
CA VAL A 49 16.71 -16.90 -3.86
C VAL A 49 18.02 -16.13 -3.99
N PHE A 50 17.98 -14.86 -3.60
CA PHE A 50 19.09 -13.92 -3.56
C PHE A 50 19.29 -13.38 -2.14
N TRP A 51 20.54 -13.34 -1.72
CA TRP A 51 20.96 -12.62 -0.52
C TRP A 51 21.94 -11.54 -0.92
N PHE A 52 21.64 -10.30 -0.53
CA PHE A 52 22.54 -9.17 -0.66
C PHE A 52 22.90 -8.65 0.73
N SER A 53 24.20 -8.60 0.98
CA SER A 53 24.77 -7.99 2.18
C SER A 53 25.68 -6.85 1.77
N GLU A 54 25.50 -5.67 2.37
CA GLU A 54 26.38 -4.50 2.20
C GLU A 54 26.54 -4.03 0.74
N CYS A 55 25.50 -4.18 -0.07
CA CYS A 55 25.55 -3.84 -1.49
C CYS A 55 25.05 -2.41 -1.75
N SER A 56 25.66 -1.73 -2.73
CA SER A 56 25.35 -0.34 -3.07
C SER A 56 25.15 -0.16 -4.58
N SER A 57 23.91 0.01 -5.03
CA SER A 57 23.50 0.81 -6.21
C SER A 57 22.11 0.42 -6.74
N VAL A 58 22.06 -0.29 -7.86
CA VAL A 58 20.87 -0.59 -8.66
C VAL A 58 20.78 -2.09 -8.87
N PHE A 59 19.60 -2.64 -8.58
CA PHE A 59 19.26 -4.03 -8.83
C PHE A 59 18.11 -4.09 -9.80
N LEU A 60 18.23 -4.92 -10.83
CA LEU A 60 17.18 -5.11 -11.82
C LEU A 60 16.93 -6.60 -11.99
N PHE A 61 15.68 -6.99 -11.77
CA PHE A 61 15.17 -8.34 -11.95
C PHE A 61 14.09 -8.29 -13.05
N ASN A 62 14.34 -8.95 -14.18
CA ASN A 62 13.41 -9.02 -15.29
C ASN A 62 13.01 -10.47 -15.59
N GLU A 63 11.74 -10.70 -15.90
CA GLU A 63 11.21 -12.00 -16.34
C GLU A 63 11.54 -13.14 -15.37
N CYS A 64 11.35 -12.89 -14.07
CA CYS A 64 11.70 -13.86 -13.03
C CYS A 64 10.47 -14.66 -12.57
N ASN A 65 10.59 -15.99 -12.53
CA ASN A 65 9.55 -16.85 -11.95
C ASN A 65 9.40 -16.59 -10.45
N SER A 66 10.49 -16.57 -9.70
CA SER A 66 10.45 -16.25 -8.28
C SER A 66 11.71 -15.52 -7.89
N VAL A 67 11.54 -14.43 -7.13
CA VAL A 67 12.63 -13.69 -6.51
C VAL A 67 12.38 -13.64 -5.02
N VAL A 68 13.28 -14.23 -4.23
CA VAL A 68 13.32 -14.02 -2.78
C VAL A 68 14.55 -13.19 -2.49
N LEU A 69 14.36 -12.00 -1.92
CA LEU A 69 15.39 -11.01 -1.75
C LEU A 69 15.54 -10.65 -0.27
N PHE A 70 16.71 -10.94 0.29
CA PHE A 70 17.12 -10.45 1.60
C PHE A 70 18.14 -9.34 1.39
N ILE A 71 17.89 -8.17 1.99
CA ILE A 71 18.79 -7.03 1.87
C ILE A 71 19.13 -6.49 3.25
N GLU A 72 20.36 -6.78 3.65
CA GLU A 72 20.99 -6.27 4.86
C GLU A 72 22.10 -5.29 4.42
N CYS A 73 21.77 -4.01 4.26
CA CYS A 73 22.75 -3.01 3.84
C CYS A 73 23.07 -2.03 4.97
N SER A 74 24.35 -1.98 5.37
CA SER A 74 24.87 -1.13 6.44
C SER A 74 25.11 0.33 6.03
N SER A 75 24.73 0.74 4.82
CA SER A 75 25.18 2.02 4.25
C SER A 75 24.08 3.02 3.91
N VAL A 76 24.44 4.29 4.11
CA VAL A 76 23.70 5.56 4.00
C VAL A 76 23.17 5.87 2.58
N TYR A 77 23.17 4.90 1.67
CA TYR A 77 22.87 5.11 0.26
C TYR A 77 21.52 4.50 -0.12
N ASN A 78 20.64 5.32 -0.69
CA ASN A 78 19.38 4.86 -1.29
C ASN A 78 19.70 3.92 -2.45
N SER A 79 19.41 2.62 -2.30
CA SER A 79 19.39 1.71 -3.44
C SER A 79 18.08 1.88 -4.22
N VAL A 80 18.15 1.60 -5.52
CA VAL A 80 16.96 1.54 -6.36
C VAL A 80 16.83 0.12 -6.89
N ILE A 81 15.71 -0.52 -6.59
CA ILE A 81 15.48 -1.92 -6.90
C ILE A 81 14.25 -2.01 -7.80
N TRP A 82 14.41 -2.68 -8.94
CA TRP A 82 13.40 -2.81 -9.97
C TRP A 82 13.07 -4.29 -10.19
N PHE A 83 11.78 -4.60 -10.14
CA PHE A 83 11.22 -5.89 -10.52
C PHE A 83 10.27 -5.69 -11.69
N SER A 84 10.52 -6.37 -12.79
CA SER A 84 9.65 -6.39 -13.97
C SER A 84 9.29 -7.82 -14.34
N GLU A 85 8.03 -8.04 -14.70
CA GLU A 85 7.52 -9.33 -15.21
C GLU A 85 7.82 -10.50 -14.26
N CYS A 86 7.64 -10.28 -12.96
CA CYS A 86 7.95 -11.28 -11.94
C CYS A 86 6.69 -12.04 -11.49
N SER A 87 6.75 -13.38 -11.45
CA SER A 87 5.59 -14.17 -10.99
C SER A 87 5.42 -14.12 -9.47
N LEU A 88 6.52 -14.09 -8.72
CA LEU A 88 6.54 -13.96 -7.27
C LEU A 88 7.74 -13.11 -6.84
N VAL A 89 7.51 -12.09 -6.03
CA VAL A 89 8.57 -11.38 -5.31
C VAL A 89 8.32 -11.46 -3.82
N VAL A 90 9.34 -11.89 -3.07
CA VAL A 90 9.36 -11.85 -1.60
C VAL A 90 10.55 -11.00 -1.19
N LEU A 91 10.29 -9.93 -0.46
CA LEU A 91 11.30 -8.94 -0.09
C LEU A 91 11.36 -8.77 1.43
N PHE A 92 12.55 -8.91 1.98
CA PHE A 92 12.90 -8.54 3.35
C PHE A 92 13.87 -7.36 3.29
N SER A 93 13.45 -6.21 3.79
CA SER A 93 14.23 -4.98 3.75
C SER A 93 14.40 -4.36 5.13
N GLU A 94 15.64 -4.37 5.61
CA GLU A 94 16.06 -3.76 6.87
C GLU A 94 16.74 -2.40 6.64
N PHE A 95 16.40 -1.69 5.57
CA PHE A 95 16.99 -0.39 5.24
C PHE A 95 16.06 0.47 4.36
N SER A 96 16.44 1.74 4.20
CA SER A 96 15.69 2.70 3.40
C SER A 96 16.10 2.66 1.92
N SER A 97 15.14 2.46 1.03
CA SER A 97 15.36 2.37 -0.41
C SER A 97 14.09 2.69 -1.20
N VAL A 98 14.24 2.72 -2.53
CA VAL A 98 13.15 2.89 -3.48
C VAL A 98 12.96 1.58 -4.25
N PHE A 99 11.75 1.04 -4.20
CA PHE A 99 11.37 -0.19 -4.89
C PHE A 99 10.32 0.09 -5.96
N TRP A 100 10.50 -0.54 -7.11
CA TRP A 100 9.59 -0.47 -8.24
C TRP A 100 9.19 -1.88 -8.64
N PHE A 101 7.89 -2.14 -8.73
CA PHE A 101 7.32 -3.40 -9.17
C PHE A 101 6.43 -3.15 -10.38
N SER A 102 6.73 -3.79 -11.49
CA SER A 102 5.91 -3.72 -12.71
C SER A 102 5.52 -5.12 -13.14
N GLU A 103 4.25 -5.29 -13.50
CA GLU A 103 3.72 -6.55 -14.07
C GLU A 103 4.00 -7.77 -13.17
N CYS A 104 3.87 -7.59 -11.86
CA CYS A 104 4.14 -8.64 -10.89
C CYS A 104 2.86 -9.39 -10.51
N ARG A 105 2.88 -10.73 -10.57
CA ARG A 105 1.69 -11.52 -10.18
C ARG A 105 1.43 -11.49 -8.66
N SER A 106 2.49 -11.65 -7.86
CA SER A 106 2.37 -11.63 -6.40
C SER A 106 3.60 -11.00 -5.76
N VAL A 107 3.39 -10.04 -4.86
CA VAL A 107 4.45 -9.36 -4.12
C VAL A 107 4.19 -9.46 -2.62
N PHE A 108 5.20 -9.92 -1.87
CA PHE A 108 5.21 -10.02 -0.41
C PHE A 108 6.36 -9.19 0.15
N LEU A 109 6.03 -8.24 1.03
CA LEU A 109 7.00 -7.29 1.57
C LEU A 109 7.03 -7.35 3.10
N PHE A 110 8.24 -7.37 3.65
CA PHE A 110 8.54 -7.22 5.06
C PHE A 110 9.53 -6.07 5.22
N ILE A 111 9.07 -4.97 5.81
CA ILE A 111 9.75 -3.68 5.77
C ILE A 111 9.91 -3.14 7.19
N GLU A 112 11.17 -3.04 7.62
CA GLU A 112 11.50 -2.52 8.95
C GLU A 112 11.95 -1.06 8.95
N TYR A 113 12.17 -0.46 7.77
CA TYR A 113 12.69 0.91 7.63
C TYR A 113 11.91 1.74 6.61
N SER A 114 12.04 3.06 6.74
CA SER A 114 11.34 4.01 5.86
C SER A 114 11.78 3.88 4.41
N SER A 115 10.84 3.56 3.53
CA SER A 115 11.10 3.28 2.12
C SER A 115 9.95 3.77 1.24
N VAL A 116 10.24 3.86 -0.05
CA VAL A 116 9.30 4.29 -1.08
C VAL A 116 9.02 3.12 -2.01
N PHE A 117 7.75 2.85 -2.27
CA PHE A 117 7.31 1.76 -3.12
C PHE A 117 6.36 2.27 -4.20
N ASP A 118 6.59 1.80 -5.42
CA ASP A 118 5.68 1.99 -6.55
C ASP A 118 5.34 0.62 -7.15
N PHE A 119 4.05 0.37 -7.34
CA PHE A 119 3.50 -0.86 -7.93
C PHE A 119 2.68 -0.49 -9.16
N SER A 120 3.02 -1.05 -10.31
CA SER A 120 2.22 -0.98 -11.53
C SER A 120 1.80 -2.39 -11.96
N GLU A 121 0.51 -2.54 -12.27
CA GLU A 121 -0.05 -3.76 -12.89
C GLU A 121 0.22 -5.03 -12.04
N CYS A 122 -0.06 -4.94 -10.74
CA CYS A 122 0.19 -6.03 -9.80
C CYS A 122 -1.10 -6.79 -9.44
N ASN A 123 -1.09 -8.12 -9.55
CA ASN A 123 -2.28 -8.91 -9.22
C ASN A 123 -2.55 -8.96 -7.70
N SER A 124 -1.50 -9.12 -6.90
CA SER A 124 -1.63 -9.24 -5.45
C SER A 124 -0.42 -8.64 -4.74
N VAL A 125 -0.67 -7.78 -3.77
CA VAL A 125 0.37 -7.22 -2.89
C VAL A 125 -0.02 -7.47 -1.44
N VAL A 126 0.88 -8.10 -0.69
CA VAL A 126 0.75 -8.31 0.76
C VAL A 126 1.92 -7.65 1.45
N LYS A 127 1.61 -6.82 2.45
CA LYS A 127 2.62 -5.97 3.08
C LYS A 127 2.60 -5.98 4.62
N PHE A 128 3.80 -6.26 5.11
CA PHE A 128 4.43 -6.07 6.42
C PHE A 128 5.12 -4.71 6.59
N SER A 129 4.64 -3.72 7.37
CA SER A 129 5.56 -2.62 7.77
C SER A 129 5.42 -2.09 9.17
N GLU A 130 6.58 -1.93 9.80
CA GLU A 130 6.77 -1.35 11.13
C GLU A 130 7.37 0.06 11.06
N CYS A 131 7.35 0.69 9.87
CA CYS A 131 8.04 1.95 9.62
C CYS A 131 7.28 2.93 8.74
N SER A 132 7.65 4.21 8.83
CA SER A 132 7.02 5.28 8.05
C SER A 132 7.36 5.18 6.57
N SER A 133 6.38 5.03 5.70
CA SER A 133 6.64 4.67 4.30
C SER A 133 5.61 5.25 3.32
N LEU A 134 6.04 5.41 2.07
CA LEU A 134 5.24 5.96 0.97
C LEU A 134 4.92 4.87 -0.04
N PHE A 135 3.65 4.78 -0.44
CA PHE A 135 3.17 3.77 -1.37
C PHE A 135 2.34 4.38 -2.48
N TRP A 136 2.67 3.99 -3.71
CA TRP A 136 1.90 4.24 -4.91
C TRP A 136 1.49 2.92 -5.53
N PHE A 137 0.20 2.76 -5.78
CA PHE A 137 -0.36 1.60 -6.45
C PHE A 137 -1.12 2.07 -7.69
N ASN A 138 -0.68 1.57 -8.84
CA ASN A 138 -1.34 1.71 -10.12
C ASN A 138 -1.83 0.35 -10.60
N GLU A 139 -3.14 0.22 -10.85
CA GLU A 139 -3.76 -0.99 -11.39
C GLU A 139 -3.43 -2.26 -10.58
N CYS A 140 -3.98 -2.36 -9.37
CA CYS A 140 -3.77 -3.52 -8.50
C CYS A 140 -5.05 -4.30 -8.24
N ASN A 141 -5.06 -5.60 -8.48
CA ASN A 141 -6.27 -6.39 -8.22
C ASN A 141 -6.56 -6.52 -6.72
N SER A 142 -5.56 -6.86 -5.91
CA SER A 142 -5.76 -7.03 -4.47
C SER A 142 -4.58 -6.51 -3.67
N VAL A 143 -4.87 -5.74 -2.62
CA VAL A 143 -3.86 -5.22 -1.70
C VAL A 143 -4.28 -5.48 -0.26
N VAL A 144 -3.39 -6.12 0.50
CA VAL A 144 -3.53 -6.36 1.94
C VAL A 144 -2.33 -5.73 2.64
N SER A 145 -2.59 -4.84 3.58
CA SER A 145 -1.52 -4.10 4.26
C SER A 145 -1.74 -4.00 5.76
N PHE A 146 -0.67 -4.24 6.50
CA PHE A 146 -0.59 -4.07 7.94
C PHE A 146 0.52 -3.06 8.25
N ASN A 147 0.12 -1.91 8.79
CA ASN A 147 1.03 -0.81 9.09
C ASN A 147 0.95 -0.40 10.56
N GLU A 148 2.07 -0.52 11.26
CA GLU A 148 2.22 -0.06 12.65
C GLU A 148 2.77 1.37 12.76
N CYS A 149 3.06 2.02 11.63
CA CYS A 149 3.65 3.36 11.56
C CYS A 149 2.92 4.26 10.57
N SER A 150 3.30 5.54 10.57
CA SER A 150 2.67 6.55 9.71
C SER A 150 2.92 6.29 8.22
N SER A 151 1.87 6.24 7.41
CA SER A 151 1.99 6.00 5.98
C SER A 151 1.22 7.00 5.14
N VAL A 152 1.78 7.32 3.97
CA VAL A 152 1.02 7.98 2.90
C VAL A 152 0.84 6.98 1.78
N VAL A 153 -0.41 6.83 1.34
CA VAL A 153 -0.79 5.80 0.40
C VAL A 153 -1.68 6.39 -0.66
N LYS A 154 -1.37 6.08 -1.92
CA LYS A 154 -2.18 6.48 -3.07
C LYS A 154 -2.48 5.28 -3.95
N PHE A 155 -3.75 5.09 -4.26
CA PHE A 155 -4.28 4.11 -5.19
C PHE A 155 -4.95 4.83 -6.35
N SER A 156 -4.62 4.43 -7.58
CA SER A 156 -5.41 4.83 -8.75
C SER A 156 -6.60 3.89 -8.95
N GLU A 157 -6.30 2.64 -9.28
CA GLU A 157 -7.28 1.60 -9.60
C GLU A 157 -7.04 0.36 -8.73
N CYS A 158 -8.06 -0.06 -7.99
CA CYS A 158 -7.98 -1.29 -7.20
C CYS A 158 -9.31 -2.06 -7.13
N SER A 159 -9.27 -3.37 -7.34
CA SER A 159 -10.48 -4.17 -7.17
C SER A 159 -10.81 -4.40 -5.69
N SER A 160 -9.82 -4.72 -4.85
CA SER A 160 -10.05 -4.99 -3.43
C SER A 160 -8.90 -4.54 -2.55
N LEU A 161 -9.24 -3.79 -1.51
CA LEU A 161 -8.30 -3.27 -0.54
C LEU A 161 -8.69 -3.68 0.88
N PHE A 162 -7.73 -4.24 1.61
CA PHE A 162 -7.81 -4.50 3.04
C PHE A 162 -6.66 -3.80 3.74
N TRP A 163 -6.99 -2.86 4.62
CA TRP A 163 -6.00 -2.04 5.29
C TRP A 163 -6.19 -2.02 6.80
N PHE A 164 -5.09 -2.24 7.53
CA PHE A 164 -5.02 -2.11 8.98
C PHE A 164 -3.93 -1.11 9.33
N SER A 165 -4.30 -0.04 10.04
CA SER A 165 -3.35 0.97 10.53
C SER A 165 -3.50 1.26 12.03
N GLU A 166 -2.37 1.23 12.73
CA GLU A 166 -2.29 1.61 14.15
C GLU A 166 -1.65 3.00 14.36
N CYS A 167 -1.45 3.76 13.28
CA CYS A 167 -0.75 5.05 13.30
C CYS A 167 -1.39 6.09 12.39
N SER A 168 -0.91 7.34 12.47
CA SER A 168 -1.42 8.45 11.67
C SER A 168 -1.16 8.26 10.18
N SER A 169 -2.19 8.38 9.34
CA SER A 169 -2.10 7.96 7.95
C SER A 169 -2.91 8.85 7.01
N VAL A 170 -2.46 8.94 5.76
CA VAL A 170 -3.14 9.68 4.71
C VAL A 170 -3.35 8.77 3.52
N PHE A 171 -4.60 8.64 3.09
CA PHE A 171 -5.00 7.76 2.01
C PHE A 171 -5.78 8.48 0.93
N TRP A 172 -5.45 8.13 -0.30
CA TRP A 172 -6.09 8.61 -1.51
C TRP A 172 -6.45 7.40 -2.37
N PHE A 173 -7.72 7.25 -2.68
CA PHE A 173 -8.26 6.18 -3.53
C PHE A 173 -9.07 6.82 -4.65
N SER A 174 -8.79 6.51 -5.92
CA SER A 174 -9.52 7.14 -7.03
C SER A 174 -10.57 6.29 -7.74
N GLU A 175 -10.35 4.98 -7.87
CA GLU A 175 -11.29 4.04 -8.49
C GLU A 175 -11.16 2.70 -7.77
N CYS A 176 -12.07 2.41 -6.84
CA CYS A 176 -11.99 1.19 -6.03
C CYS A 176 -13.31 0.42 -5.99
N SER A 177 -13.26 -0.88 -6.29
CA SER A 177 -14.48 -1.69 -6.20
C SER A 177 -14.86 -1.96 -4.75
N SER A 178 -13.89 -2.34 -3.90
CA SER A 178 -14.13 -2.58 -2.48
C SER A 178 -12.98 -2.11 -1.61
N VAL A 179 -13.32 -1.37 -0.56
CA VAL A 179 -12.38 -0.87 0.45
C VAL A 179 -12.86 -1.31 1.82
N PHE A 180 -12.02 -2.06 2.52
CA PHE A 180 -12.20 -2.40 3.92
C PHE A 180 -11.02 -1.86 4.73
N GLU A 181 -11.31 -1.04 5.74
CA GLU A 181 -10.26 -0.46 6.55
C GLU A 181 -10.59 -0.38 8.03
N PHE A 182 -9.53 -0.58 8.82
CA PHE A 182 -9.52 -0.38 10.24
C PHE A 182 -8.37 0.55 10.64
N SER A 183 -8.70 1.64 11.36
CA SER A 183 -7.72 2.64 11.82
C SER A 183 -7.89 2.98 13.30
N LYS A 184 -6.81 2.89 14.08
CA LYS A 184 -6.79 3.23 15.52
C LYS A 184 -6.21 4.61 15.83
N CYS A 185 -5.90 5.41 14.81
CA CYS A 185 -5.18 6.69 14.95
C CYS A 185 -5.77 7.74 14.02
N SER A 186 -5.26 8.98 14.13
CA SER A 186 -5.73 10.09 13.32
C SER A 186 -5.45 9.88 11.84
N SER A 187 -6.49 9.87 11.01
CA SER A 187 -6.36 9.54 9.59
C SER A 187 -7.15 10.47 8.69
N VAL A 188 -6.66 10.64 7.46
CA VAL A 188 -7.30 11.39 6.39
C VAL A 188 -7.57 10.43 5.24
N PHE A 189 -8.83 10.34 4.85
CA PHE A 189 -9.31 9.47 3.80
C PHE A 189 -9.99 10.25 2.70
N LEU A 190 -9.53 10.04 1.48
CA LEU A 190 -10.08 10.68 0.30
C LEU A 190 -10.40 9.60 -0.72
N PHE A 191 -11.69 9.41 -0.99
CA PHE A 191 -12.22 8.45 -1.95
C PHE A 191 -12.85 9.21 -3.12
N ASN A 192 -12.45 8.86 -4.32
CA ASN A 192 -13.17 9.14 -5.55
C ASN A 192 -13.67 7.78 -6.09
N GLU A 193 -14.87 7.72 -6.62
CA GLU A 193 -15.45 6.59 -7.36
C GLU A 193 -15.23 5.22 -6.69
N CYS A 194 -16.06 4.91 -5.68
CA CYS A 194 -15.99 3.62 -4.99
C CYS A 194 -17.33 2.86 -5.01
N SER A 195 -17.29 1.55 -5.25
CA SER A 195 -18.53 0.76 -5.24
C SER A 195 -18.99 0.41 -3.82
N SER A 196 -18.05 0.06 -2.94
CA SER A 196 -18.33 -0.27 -1.55
C SER A 196 -17.17 0.13 -0.64
N VAL A 197 -17.50 0.80 0.46
CA VAL A 197 -16.53 1.23 1.47
C VAL A 197 -17.04 0.88 2.87
N VAL A 198 -16.21 0.20 3.64
CA VAL A 198 -16.46 -0.13 5.06
C VAL A 198 -15.27 0.33 5.88
N LEU A 199 -15.48 1.31 6.76
CA LEU A 199 -14.41 1.88 7.59
C LEU A 199 -14.77 1.80 9.07
N PHE A 200 -13.75 1.47 9.86
CA PHE A 200 -13.77 1.52 11.31
C PHE A 200 -12.69 2.50 11.78
N SER A 201 -13.08 3.49 12.58
CA SER A 201 -12.13 4.47 13.14
C SER A 201 -12.39 4.75 14.61
N GLU A 202 -11.35 4.56 15.42
CA GLU A 202 -11.33 4.80 16.89
C GLU A 202 -10.66 6.14 17.26
N CYS A 203 -10.41 7.02 16.28
CA CYS A 203 -9.66 8.28 16.48
C CYS A 203 -10.21 9.42 15.63
N SER A 204 -9.59 10.60 15.75
CA SER A 204 -10.02 11.78 15.00
C SER A 204 -9.79 11.61 13.50
N THR A 205 -10.85 11.63 12.69
CA THR A 205 -10.76 11.28 11.27
C THR A 205 -11.43 12.32 10.37
N PHE A 206 -10.82 12.52 9.20
CA PHE A 206 -11.43 13.25 8.10
C PHE A 206 -11.73 12.28 6.98
N PHE A 207 -12.98 12.27 6.52
CA PHE A 207 -13.40 11.51 5.36
C PHE A 207 -13.98 12.44 4.30
N TYR A 208 -13.50 12.27 3.08
CA TYR A 208 -14.11 12.83 1.88
C TYR A 208 -14.44 11.72 0.92
N PHE A 209 -15.67 11.70 0.43
CA PHE A 209 -16.12 10.75 -0.57
C PHE A 209 -16.75 11.51 -1.74
N ASN A 210 -16.32 11.20 -2.95
CA ASN A 210 -16.96 11.65 -4.18
C ASN A 210 -17.40 10.42 -4.97
N GLU A 211 -18.70 10.33 -5.26
CA GLU A 211 -19.32 9.25 -6.04
C GLU A 211 -19.07 7.86 -5.44
N CYS A 212 -19.86 7.46 -4.43
CA CYS A 212 -19.82 6.05 -4.00
C CYS A 212 -21.19 5.40 -3.91
N ASN A 213 -21.28 4.13 -4.28
CA ASN A 213 -22.56 3.44 -4.27
C ASN A 213 -22.99 3.08 -2.84
N SER A 214 -22.10 2.51 -2.03
CA SER A 214 -22.40 2.11 -0.65
C SER A 214 -21.27 2.45 0.32
N VAL A 215 -21.62 3.07 1.44
CA VAL A 215 -20.67 3.44 2.50
C VAL A 215 -21.23 3.03 3.86
N VAL A 216 -20.41 2.32 4.64
CA VAL A 216 -20.71 1.97 6.03
C VAL A 216 -19.56 2.44 6.92
N LEU A 217 -19.86 3.32 7.86
CA LEU A 217 -18.87 3.87 8.79
C LEU A 217 -19.22 3.58 10.24
N PHE A 218 -18.22 3.17 11.00
CA PHE A 218 -18.25 3.04 12.45
C PHE A 218 -17.20 3.97 13.04
N ILE A 219 -17.64 4.99 13.78
CA ILE A 219 -16.78 6.07 14.26
C ILE A 219 -17.03 6.30 15.75
N GLU A 220 -16.00 6.06 16.55
CA GLU A 220 -16.04 6.23 18.01
C GLU A 220 -15.38 7.54 18.49
N CYS A 221 -15.00 8.43 17.58
CA CYS A 221 -14.25 9.66 17.87
C CYS A 221 -14.71 10.86 17.04
N SER A 222 -14.08 12.02 17.25
CA SER A 222 -14.43 13.24 16.52
C SER A 222 -14.15 13.12 15.02
N SER A 223 -15.15 13.33 14.17
CA SER A 223 -14.97 13.20 12.73
C SER A 223 -15.57 14.34 11.93
N VAL A 224 -14.96 14.60 10.78
CA VAL A 224 -15.55 15.43 9.73
C VAL A 224 -15.77 14.53 8.52
N PHE A 225 -17.00 14.52 8.04
CA PHE A 225 -17.43 13.75 6.91
C PHE A 225 -18.03 14.69 5.87
N GLU A 226 -17.48 14.63 4.67
CA GLU A 226 -17.98 15.34 3.50
C GLU A 226 -18.20 14.33 2.39
N SER A 227 -19.38 14.37 1.77
CA SER A 227 -19.72 13.39 0.76
C SER A 227 -20.65 13.96 -0.31
N SER A 228 -20.29 13.74 -1.57
CA SER A 228 -21.12 13.97 -2.76
C SER A 228 -21.50 12.66 -3.48
N GLU A 229 -22.78 12.52 -3.83
CA GLU A 229 -23.33 11.48 -4.70
C GLU A 229 -23.25 10.04 -4.16
N PHE A 230 -24.31 9.58 -3.47
CA PHE A 230 -24.42 8.19 -2.98
C PHE A 230 -25.78 7.54 -3.17
N ASN A 231 -25.78 6.21 -3.34
CA ASN A 231 -27.02 5.44 -3.27
C ASN A 231 -27.39 5.09 -1.81
N SER A 232 -26.42 4.67 -1.00
CA SER A 232 -26.70 4.29 0.39
C SER A 232 -25.55 4.60 1.32
N VAL A 233 -25.87 5.21 2.46
CA VAL A 233 -24.91 5.46 3.54
C VAL A 233 -25.51 5.01 4.87
N VAL A 234 -24.71 4.25 5.63
CA VAL A 234 -25.02 3.87 7.00
C VAL A 234 -23.92 4.37 7.93
N LEU A 235 -24.30 5.19 8.90
CA LEU A 235 -23.38 5.79 9.88
C LEU A 235 -23.72 5.33 11.29
N PHE A 236 -22.69 4.91 12.02
CA PHE A 236 -22.73 4.71 13.47
C PHE A 236 -21.69 5.64 14.10
N ILE A 237 -22.15 6.63 14.87
CA ILE A 237 -21.30 7.69 15.42
C ILE A 237 -21.55 7.84 16.92
N GLU A 238 -20.52 7.59 17.72
CA GLU A 238 -20.58 7.71 19.19
C GLU A 238 -19.94 9.00 19.72
N CYS A 239 -19.63 9.96 18.85
CA CYS A 239 -18.87 11.18 19.20
C CYS A 239 -19.31 12.44 18.43
N ILE A 240 -18.59 13.55 18.64
CA ILE A 240 -18.86 14.82 17.95
C ILE A 240 -18.53 14.71 16.47
N SER A 241 -19.52 14.89 15.59
CA SER A 241 -19.29 14.87 14.15
C SER A 241 -19.87 16.08 13.43
N VAL A 242 -19.20 16.47 12.33
CA VAL A 242 -19.78 17.30 11.29
C VAL A 242 -19.96 16.44 10.06
N VAL A 243 -21.18 16.35 9.55
CA VAL A 243 -21.54 15.48 8.44
C VAL A 243 -22.27 16.29 7.38
N LEU A 244 -21.69 16.36 6.19
CA LEU A 244 -22.25 17.07 5.04
C LEU A 244 -22.54 16.08 3.93
N PHE A 245 -23.81 15.95 3.58
CA PHE A 245 -24.28 15.13 2.46
C PHE A 245 -24.84 16.00 1.34
N SER A 246 -24.39 15.75 0.12
CA SER A 246 -25.06 16.24 -1.09
C SER A 246 -25.43 15.09 -2.02
N GLU A 247 -26.66 15.12 -2.53
CA GLU A 247 -27.19 14.21 -3.55
C GLU A 247 -27.17 12.74 -3.10
N CYS A 248 -28.18 12.34 -2.32
CA CYS A 248 -28.20 11.01 -1.73
C CYS A 248 -29.54 10.27 -1.90
N HIS A 249 -29.52 8.97 -2.19
CA HIS A 249 -30.77 8.20 -2.26
C HIS A 249 -31.24 7.75 -0.86
N SER A 250 -30.36 7.22 -0.03
CA SER A 250 -30.70 6.77 1.31
C SER A 250 -29.59 7.00 2.32
N VAL A 251 -29.96 7.56 3.47
CA VAL A 251 -29.07 7.71 4.63
C VAL A 251 -29.74 7.15 5.87
N ILE A 252 -29.01 6.31 6.60
CA ILE A 252 -29.37 5.85 7.93
C ILE A 252 -28.24 6.26 8.87
N SER A 253 -28.55 7.01 9.92
CA SER A 253 -27.55 7.37 10.92
C SER A 253 -28.02 7.06 12.34
N PHE A 254 -27.14 6.45 13.12
CA PHE A 254 -27.26 6.25 14.56
C PHE A 254 -26.22 7.11 15.26
N SER A 255 -26.67 7.92 16.21
CA SER A 255 -25.80 8.89 16.89
C SER A 255 -26.11 9.02 18.38
N GLU A 256 -25.06 8.95 19.20
CA GLU A 256 -25.15 9.08 20.67
C GLU A 256 -24.43 10.34 21.22
N CYS A 257 -23.95 11.25 20.36
CA CYS A 257 -23.32 12.53 20.73
C CYS A 257 -23.68 13.73 19.82
N ASN A 258 -23.36 14.97 20.27
CA ASN A 258 -23.66 16.21 19.53
C ASN A 258 -23.14 16.17 18.08
N PHE A 259 -24.00 16.44 17.11
CA PHE A 259 -23.62 16.52 15.70
C PHE A 259 -24.17 17.76 15.01
N VAL A 260 -23.49 18.16 13.95
CA VAL A 260 -24.02 19.06 12.92
C VAL A 260 -24.17 18.23 11.66
N ILE A 261 -25.42 18.06 11.19
CA ILE A 261 -25.69 17.33 9.95
C ILE A 261 -26.40 18.25 8.99
N TRP A 262 -25.89 18.31 7.76
CA TRP A 262 -26.54 19.01 6.67
C TRP A 262 -26.79 18.05 5.51
N PHE A 263 -28.00 18.12 4.95
CA PHE A 263 -28.42 17.36 3.79
C PHE A 263 -28.86 18.31 2.67
N SER A 264 -28.37 18.07 1.46
CA SER A 264 -28.96 18.62 0.25
C SER A 264 -29.38 17.48 -0.68
N GLU A 265 -30.61 17.54 -1.18
CA GLU A 265 -31.10 16.65 -2.27
C GLU A 265 -31.08 15.15 -1.91
N CYS A 266 -31.63 14.82 -0.73
CA CYS A 266 -31.75 13.44 -0.27
C CYS A 266 -33.16 12.87 -0.40
N ASN A 267 -33.31 11.67 -0.97
CA ASN A 267 -34.62 11.03 -1.15
C ASN A 267 -35.18 10.44 0.15
N SER A 268 -34.34 9.79 0.95
CA SER A 268 -34.74 9.18 2.22
C SER A 268 -33.66 9.34 3.28
N VAL A 269 -34.07 9.79 4.47
CA VAL A 269 -33.17 10.00 5.60
C VAL A 269 -33.83 9.46 6.86
N VAL A 270 -33.13 8.58 7.58
CA VAL A 270 -33.55 8.03 8.86
C VAL A 270 -32.48 8.35 9.90
N LEU A 271 -32.86 9.15 10.90
CA LEU A 271 -31.96 9.58 11.97
C LEU A 271 -32.45 9.02 13.32
N PHE A 272 -31.55 8.34 14.02
CA PHE A 272 -31.71 7.99 15.43
C PHE A 272 -30.66 8.78 16.21
N SER A 273 -31.10 9.67 17.09
CA SER A 273 -30.21 10.54 17.85
C SER A 273 -30.65 10.73 19.30
N GLU A 274 -29.73 10.54 20.24
CA GLU A 274 -29.91 10.91 21.66
C GLU A 274 -29.25 12.27 22.00
N CYS A 275 -29.09 13.14 20.99
CA CYS A 275 -28.11 14.24 20.99
C CYS A 275 -28.75 15.63 20.90
N ASN A 276 -27.99 16.68 21.24
CA ASN A 276 -28.35 18.04 20.81
C ASN A 276 -27.90 18.24 19.37
N SER A 277 -28.84 18.46 18.45
CA SER A 277 -28.55 18.64 17.03
C SER A 277 -28.76 20.08 16.58
N VAL A 278 -27.96 20.50 15.60
CA VAL A 278 -28.22 21.68 14.77
C VAL A 278 -28.34 21.18 13.33
N PHE A 279 -29.49 21.45 12.70
CA PHE A 279 -29.84 21.11 11.32
C PHE A 279 -29.63 22.31 10.40
#